data_AF-A0A847L0T0-F1
#
_entry.id   AF-A0A847L0T0-F1
#
_cell.length_a   1.000
_cell.length_b   1.000
_cell.length_c   1.000
_cell.angle_alpha   90.00
_cell.angle_beta   90.00
_cell.angle_gamma   90.00
#
_symmetry.space_group_name_H-M   'P 1'
#
loop_
_entity.id
_entity.type
_entity.pdbx_description
1 polymer ?
#
loop_
_entity_poly.entity_id
_entity_poly.type
_entity_poly.pdbx_seq_one_letter_code
_entity_poly.pdbx_strand_id
1 'polypeptide(L)'
;MKNNSIYVCVEEFIEDEKSTNTFTSYRIRIKKEDLNNALLIIDKFNLFGSRESLVESDNGLKRILVAVDFSAYSINACGAAFDLAKAINAKVKILNVIPYMQYPSHVPFASRLKDLGDETLLDKARKKMLNLCFEIDQKITRGEFPSINYSYSLREGIVDEEVCVFVKEYDPHMLVIGTKGFDESDTGIIGGVAADIIECTNIPVLAVPLNSPLKDFSDINHIAFLTNLDERDYFSFVSLTHILQFKKDIKITLLHVNLNSQKELERQDEFHAMIKILKENYPCHHIDYKLINAENIIEPVLNFVSEEKVQLLSLNTQRRNLFSRVFMPSVSRRILSKSDTVLLVLRGKRLRDNTRL
;
A
#
# COMPACT_ATOMS: atom_id res chain seq x y z
N MET A 1 29.92 -17.63 18.28
CA MET A 1 29.32 -16.29 18.12
C MET A 1 30.36 -15.27 18.56
N LYS A 2 30.93 -14.47 17.65
CA LYS A 2 31.86 -13.39 18.04
C LYS A 2 31.04 -12.25 18.65
N ASN A 3 31.45 -11.79 19.83
CA ASN A 3 30.78 -10.75 20.58
C ASN A 3 30.94 -9.40 19.83
N ASN A 4 29.88 -8.90 19.18
CA ASN A 4 29.86 -7.60 18.49
C ASN A 4 29.57 -6.45 19.48
N SER A 5 30.14 -6.52 20.68
CA SER A 5 29.93 -5.54 21.73
C SER A 5 30.91 -4.38 21.53
N ILE A 6 30.39 -3.16 21.37
CA ILE A 6 31.20 -1.94 21.29
C ILE A 6 31.20 -1.27 22.66
N TYR A 7 32.39 -0.92 23.15
CA TYR A 7 32.50 -0.12 24.37
C TYR A 7 32.31 1.36 24.03
N VAL A 8 31.34 1.99 24.68
CA VAL A 8 30.99 3.40 24.50
C VAL A 8 31.30 4.19 25.77
N CYS A 9 31.72 5.44 25.61
CA CYS A 9 31.75 6.43 26.68
C CYS A 9 30.67 7.48 26.40
N VAL A 10 29.84 7.78 27.39
CA VAL A 10 28.78 8.80 27.27
C VAL A 10 29.21 10.01 28.08
N GLU A 11 29.38 11.13 27.41
CA GLU A 11 29.71 12.43 28.02
C GLU A 11 28.47 13.33 27.96
N GLU A 12 28.01 13.82 29.10
CA GLU A 12 26.99 14.88 29.14
C GLU A 12 27.66 16.23 28.83
N PHE A 13 27.04 17.04 27.98
CA PHE A 13 27.46 18.39 27.72
C PHE A 13 26.25 19.33 27.64
N ILE A 14 26.42 20.55 28.14
CA ILE A 14 25.39 21.59 28.11
C ILE A 14 25.71 22.50 26.93
N GLU A 15 24.75 22.64 26.02
CA GLU A 15 24.89 23.45 24.82
C GLU A 15 24.35 24.86 25.13
N ASP A 16 25.22 25.73 25.65
CA ASP A 16 24.87 27.10 26.02
C ASP A 16 24.96 28.05 24.81
N GLU A 17 23.91 28.15 24.00
CA GLU A 17 23.66 29.34 23.17
C GLU A 17 22.17 29.75 23.12
N LYS A 18 21.82 30.73 23.98
CA LYS A 18 20.75 31.74 23.82
C LYS A 18 19.29 31.30 23.67
N SER A 19 18.86 30.19 24.26
CA SER A 19 17.42 29.96 24.51
C SER A 19 17.20 29.59 25.97
N THR A 20 16.10 30.06 26.57
CA THR A 20 15.73 29.87 27.98
C THR A 20 15.38 28.43 28.37
N ASN A 21 15.71 27.45 27.52
CA ASN A 21 15.55 26.02 27.78
C ASN A 21 16.94 25.37 27.81
N THR A 22 17.41 24.98 28.99
CA THR A 22 18.60 24.14 29.15
C THR A 22 18.28 22.73 28.65
N PHE A 23 18.79 22.37 27.47
CA PHE A 23 18.76 21.00 26.98
C PHE A 23 19.99 20.25 27.51
N THR A 24 19.76 19.09 28.12
CA THR A 24 20.84 18.17 28.48
C THR A 24 21.21 17.35 27.24
N SER A 25 22.39 17.60 26.68
CA SER A 25 22.89 16.89 25.50
C SER A 25 23.92 15.82 25.90
N TYR A 26 23.95 14.71 25.18
CA TYR A 26 24.91 13.64 25.42
C TYR A 26 25.73 13.36 24.15
N ARG A 27 27.04 13.20 24.31
CA ARG A 27 27.97 12.79 23.26
C ARG A 27 28.45 11.37 23.54
N ILE A 28 28.23 10.48 22.57
CA ILE A 28 28.72 9.10 22.65
C ILE A 28 30.06 9.03 21.91
N ARG A 29 31.11 8.61 22.60
CA ARG A 29 32.44 8.39 22.04
C ARG A 29 32.74 6.91 21.98
N ILE A 30 33.32 6.50 20.86
CA ILE A 30 33.78 5.13 20.61
C ILE A 30 35.28 5.14 20.31
N LYS A 31 35.91 3.98 20.45
CA LYS A 31 37.26 3.79 19.91
C LYS A 31 37.20 3.85 18.39
N LYS A 32 38.23 4.45 17.78
CA LYS A 32 38.33 4.60 16.32
C LYS A 32 38.25 3.26 15.58
N GLU A 33 38.79 2.20 16.16
CA GLU A 33 38.80 0.84 15.62
C GLU A 33 37.38 0.25 15.50
N ASP A 34 36.45 0.68 16.35
CA ASP A 34 35.07 0.21 16.38
C ASP A 34 34.12 1.01 15.47
N LEU A 35 34.62 2.01 14.74
CA LEU A 35 33.80 2.91 13.92
C LEU A 35 32.94 2.16 12.89
N ASN A 36 33.50 1.19 12.17
CA ASN A 36 32.76 0.43 11.17
C ASN A 36 31.65 -0.42 11.79
N ASN A 37 31.92 -1.05 12.95
CA ASN A 37 30.90 -1.81 13.67
C ASN A 37 29.82 -0.88 14.23
N ALA A 38 30.19 0.32 14.70
CA ALA A 38 29.26 1.31 15.22
C ALA A 38 28.33 1.86 14.12
N LEU A 39 28.88 2.17 12.94
CA LEU A 39 28.10 2.56 11.76
C LEU A 39 27.14 1.44 11.32
N LEU A 40 27.58 0.19 11.33
CA LEU A 40 26.71 -0.95 11.05
C LEU A 40 25.59 -1.11 12.08
N ILE A 41 25.84 -0.81 13.36
CA ILE A 41 24.80 -0.80 14.41
C ILE A 41 23.84 0.38 14.19
N ILE A 42 24.35 1.57 13.88
CA ILE A 42 23.55 2.75 13.56
C ILE A 42 22.60 2.48 12.40
N ASP A 43 23.10 1.90 11.31
CA ASP A 43 22.30 1.53 10.13
C ASP A 43 21.32 0.40 10.46
N LYS A 44 21.77 -0.63 11.18
CA LYS A 44 20.93 -1.78 11.55
C LYS A 44 19.77 -1.39 12.47
N PHE A 45 19.98 -0.43 13.37
CA PHE A 45 18.95 0.04 14.30
C PHE A 45 18.30 1.35 13.85
N ASN A 46 18.70 1.90 12.70
CA ASN A 46 18.19 3.14 12.13
C ASN A 46 18.18 4.30 13.15
N LEU A 47 19.24 4.37 13.97
CA LEU A 47 19.31 5.22 15.18
C LEU A 47 19.19 6.72 14.90
N PHE A 48 19.54 7.14 13.68
CA PHE A 48 19.39 8.53 13.21
C PHE A 48 18.42 8.66 12.02
N GLY A 49 17.67 7.60 11.72
CA GLY A 49 16.59 7.65 10.74
C GLY A 49 15.45 8.48 11.32
N SER A 50 15.43 9.77 11.00
CA SER A 50 14.37 10.77 11.13
C SER A 50 13.04 10.27 11.72
N ARG A 51 13.06 9.89 13.00
CA ARG A 51 11.86 9.53 13.77
C ARG A 51 11.43 10.69 14.66
N GLU A 52 12.38 11.44 15.22
CA GLU A 52 12.05 12.49 16.19
C GLU A 52 11.40 13.72 15.54
N SER A 53 11.77 14.10 14.31
CA SER A 53 11.17 15.27 13.64
C SER A 53 9.80 15.01 12.98
N LEU A 54 9.39 13.75 12.77
CA LEU A 54 8.07 13.42 12.22
C LEU A 54 7.01 13.22 13.31
N VAL A 55 7.41 12.99 14.56
CA VAL A 55 6.49 12.71 15.66
C VAL A 55 5.88 13.98 16.25
N GLU A 56 6.57 15.14 16.19
CA GLU A 56 6.08 16.38 16.82
C GLU A 56 4.88 17.04 16.11
N SER A 57 4.46 16.55 14.94
CA SER A 57 3.28 17.06 14.21
C SER A 57 2.25 16.00 13.83
N ASP A 58 2.43 14.75 14.26
CA ASP A 58 1.52 13.67 13.91
C ASP A 58 0.27 13.75 14.79
N ASN A 59 -0.84 14.21 14.22
CA ASN A 59 -2.11 14.37 14.93
C ASN A 59 -2.84 13.03 15.20
N GLY A 60 -2.12 11.90 15.13
CA GLY A 60 -2.62 10.55 15.40
C GLY A 60 -3.61 10.00 14.37
N LEU A 61 -3.90 10.72 13.29
CA LEU A 61 -4.85 10.25 12.28
C LEU A 61 -4.24 9.17 11.39
N LYS A 62 -5.10 8.24 10.94
CA LYS A 62 -4.75 7.28 9.90
C LYS A 62 -4.31 8.03 8.64
N ARG A 63 -3.38 7.43 7.89
CA ARG A 63 -2.78 8.03 6.69
C ARG A 63 -2.99 7.12 5.48
N ILE A 64 -3.57 7.66 4.41
CA ILE A 64 -3.71 7.00 3.12
C ILE A 64 -2.75 7.66 2.14
N LEU A 65 -1.90 6.88 1.50
CA LEU A 65 -1.02 7.34 0.42
C LEU A 65 -1.69 7.03 -0.91
N VAL A 66 -1.64 7.95 -1.87
CA VAL A 66 -2.11 7.76 -3.24
C VAL A 66 -0.94 7.99 -4.18
N ALA A 67 -0.55 6.99 -4.97
CA ALA A 67 0.45 7.20 -6.01
C ALA A 67 -0.24 7.58 -7.34
N VAL A 68 0.19 8.69 -7.95
CA VAL A 68 -0.45 9.26 -9.13
C VAL A 68 0.56 9.48 -10.26
N ASP A 69 0.07 9.36 -11.49
CA ASP A 69 0.80 9.62 -12.74
C ASP A 69 0.08 10.66 -13.63
N PHE A 70 -0.96 11.32 -13.08
CA PHE A 70 -1.82 12.29 -13.76
C PHE A 70 -2.73 11.71 -14.85
N SER A 71 -2.91 10.39 -14.89
CA SER A 71 -3.91 9.73 -15.73
C SER A 71 -5.31 9.77 -15.12
N ALA A 72 -6.34 9.47 -15.92
CA ALA A 72 -7.70 9.28 -15.43
C ALA A 72 -7.81 8.17 -14.37
N TYR A 73 -6.97 7.13 -14.46
CA TYR A 73 -6.88 6.07 -13.44
C TYR A 73 -6.41 6.64 -12.09
N SER A 74 -5.44 7.56 -12.12
CA SER A 74 -4.95 8.20 -10.89
C SER A 74 -5.99 9.13 -10.24
N ILE A 75 -6.80 9.83 -11.04
CA ILE A 75 -7.92 10.65 -10.54
C ILE A 75 -8.98 9.75 -9.90
N ASN A 76 -9.31 8.62 -10.53
CA ASN A 76 -10.25 7.65 -9.95
C ASN A 76 -9.72 7.04 -8.64
N ALA A 77 -8.41 6.77 -8.57
CA ALA A 77 -7.74 6.34 -7.35
C ALA A 77 -7.80 7.41 -6.24
N CYS A 78 -7.65 8.70 -6.59
CA CYS A 78 -7.88 9.80 -5.64
C CYS A 78 -9.31 9.79 -5.08
N GLY A 79 -10.33 9.64 -5.93
CA GLY A 79 -11.73 9.56 -5.48
C GLY A 79 -11.95 8.45 -4.45
N ALA A 80 -11.56 7.23 -4.81
CA ALA A 80 -11.62 6.07 -3.92
C ALA A 80 -10.87 6.29 -2.58
N ALA A 81 -9.68 6.92 -2.63
CA ALA A 81 -8.90 7.22 -1.44
C ALA A 81 -9.59 8.26 -0.54
N PHE A 82 -10.24 9.26 -1.13
CA PHE A 82 -10.94 10.30 -0.40
C PHE A 82 -12.22 9.75 0.27
N ASP A 83 -12.97 8.88 -0.42
CA ASP A 83 -14.14 8.19 0.14
C ASP A 83 -13.74 7.31 1.33
N LEU A 84 -12.70 6.49 1.15
CA LEU A 84 -12.17 5.67 2.22
C LEU A 84 -11.65 6.54 3.38
N ALA A 85 -10.97 7.65 3.07
CA ALA A 85 -10.45 8.56 4.09
C ALA A 85 -11.55 9.18 4.93
N LYS A 86 -12.66 9.58 4.32
CA LYS A 86 -13.86 10.07 5.04
C LYS A 86 -14.39 9.00 5.98
N ALA A 87 -14.51 7.76 5.48
CA ALA A 87 -15.11 6.66 6.21
C ALA A 87 -14.28 6.23 7.45
N ILE A 88 -12.95 6.31 7.38
CA ILE A 88 -12.06 5.89 8.48
C ILE A 88 -11.41 7.06 9.25
N ASN A 89 -11.82 8.30 8.97
CA ASN A 89 -11.23 9.52 9.51
C ASN A 89 -9.70 9.58 9.30
N ALA A 90 -9.27 9.50 8.04
CA ALA A 90 -7.87 9.57 7.64
C ALA A 90 -7.52 10.85 6.89
N LYS A 91 -6.22 11.16 6.83
CA LYS A 91 -5.65 12.13 5.90
C LYS A 91 -5.18 11.44 4.62
N VAL A 92 -5.14 12.19 3.53
CA VAL A 92 -4.62 11.73 2.24
C VAL A 92 -3.29 12.41 1.91
N LYS A 93 -2.32 11.62 1.44
CA LYS A 93 -1.07 12.12 0.85
C LYS A 93 -1.01 11.66 -0.58
N ILE A 94 -0.91 12.60 -1.51
CA ILE A 94 -0.72 12.31 -2.94
C ILE A 94 0.78 12.31 -3.23
N LEU A 95 1.28 11.29 -3.90
CA LEU A 95 2.68 11.14 -4.28
C LEU A 95 2.76 10.99 -5.79
N ASN A 96 3.56 11.82 -6.43
CA ASN A 96 4.02 11.57 -7.79
C ASN A 96 5.54 11.39 -7.77
N VAL A 97 6.01 10.36 -8.46
CA VAL A 97 7.44 10.13 -8.70
C VAL A 97 7.75 10.50 -10.13
N ILE A 98 8.73 11.39 -10.29
CA ILE A 98 9.23 11.88 -11.56
C ILE A 98 10.34 10.93 -12.00
N PRO A 99 10.16 10.19 -13.10
CA PRO A 99 11.15 9.22 -13.54
C PRO A 99 12.48 9.92 -13.86
N TYR A 100 13.55 9.51 -13.18
CA TYR A 100 14.89 9.99 -13.52
C TYR A 100 15.50 9.07 -14.58
N MET A 101 15.67 9.55 -15.81
CA MET A 101 16.47 8.84 -16.81
C MET A 101 17.96 9.01 -16.47
N GLN A 102 18.60 7.95 -15.99
CA GLN A 102 20.06 7.91 -15.92
C GLN A 102 20.61 7.74 -17.34
N TYR A 103 21.14 8.82 -17.92
CA TYR A 103 21.96 8.69 -19.11
C TYR A 103 23.28 8.04 -18.71
N PRO A 104 23.74 7.01 -19.44
CA PRO A 104 25.04 6.41 -19.17
C PRO A 104 26.14 7.48 -19.23
N SER A 105 27.07 7.46 -18.27
CA SER A 105 28.12 8.49 -18.09
C SER A 105 29.05 8.68 -19.30
N HIS A 106 28.95 7.80 -20.30
CA HIS A 106 29.72 7.77 -21.54
C HIS A 106 28.99 8.43 -22.72
N VAL A 107 27.80 9.02 -22.55
CA VAL A 107 27.15 9.82 -23.58
C VAL A 107 27.73 11.25 -23.55
N PRO A 108 28.62 11.62 -24.47
CA PRO A 108 29.06 13.00 -24.59
C PRO A 108 27.83 13.79 -25.05
N PHE A 109 27.50 14.91 -24.40
CA PHE A 109 26.29 15.77 -24.58
C PHE A 109 25.12 15.58 -23.59
N ALA A 110 25.12 14.57 -22.70
CA ALA A 110 24.03 14.43 -21.72
C ALA A 110 23.87 15.66 -20.79
N SER A 111 24.97 16.35 -20.48
CA SER A 111 24.96 17.60 -19.70
C SER A 111 24.41 18.81 -20.48
N ARG A 112 24.55 18.84 -21.81
CA ARG A 112 24.09 19.98 -22.63
C ARG A 112 22.58 19.93 -22.94
N LEU A 113 21.94 18.77 -22.77
CA LEU A 113 20.48 18.65 -22.86
C LEU A 113 19.77 19.17 -21.60
N LYS A 114 20.45 19.27 -20.46
CA LYS A 114 19.90 19.86 -19.21
C LYS A 114 19.81 21.40 -19.25
N ASP A 115 20.62 22.06 -20.07
CA ASP A 115 20.77 23.53 -20.10
C ASP A 115 20.04 24.22 -21.27
N LEU A 116 19.28 23.47 -22.08
CA LEU A 116 18.46 24.05 -23.16
C LEU A 116 17.13 24.58 -22.61
N GLY A 117 17.17 25.74 -21.94
CA GLY A 117 16.17 26.83 -21.96
C GLY A 117 14.66 26.61 -21.74
N ASP A 118 14.16 25.38 -21.64
CA ASP A 118 12.74 25.03 -21.55
C ASP A 118 12.46 24.31 -20.23
N GLU A 119 11.24 24.48 -19.68
CA GLU A 119 10.82 23.95 -18.37
C GLU A 119 11.41 22.59 -17.99
N THR A 120 12.03 22.53 -16.80
CA THR A 120 12.56 21.28 -16.26
C THR A 120 11.43 20.24 -16.08
N LEU A 121 11.79 18.96 -16.07
CA LEU A 121 10.81 17.89 -15.76
C LEU A 121 10.13 18.12 -14.40
N LEU A 122 10.86 18.67 -13.44
CA LEU A 122 10.33 19.09 -12.14
C LEU A 122 9.26 20.17 -12.28
N ASP A 123 9.49 21.20 -13.11
CA ASP A 123 8.52 22.30 -13.30
C ASP A 123 7.25 21.79 -13.98
N LYS A 124 7.39 20.91 -14.98
CA LYS A 124 6.25 20.24 -15.61
C LYS A 124 5.45 19.40 -14.62
N ALA A 125 6.13 18.62 -13.78
CA ALA A 125 5.48 17.82 -12.75
C ALA A 125 4.78 18.68 -11.68
N ARG A 126 5.39 19.80 -11.27
CA ARG A 126 4.76 20.78 -10.37
C ARG A 126 3.49 21.35 -10.98
N LYS A 127 3.53 21.78 -12.24
CA LYS A 127 2.33 22.28 -12.95
C LYS A 127 1.23 21.22 -13.03
N LYS A 128 1.57 19.97 -13.41
CA LYS A 128 0.61 18.86 -13.43
C LYS A 128 0.00 18.59 -12.05
N MET A 129 0.81 18.63 -10.99
CA MET A 129 0.34 18.46 -9.62
C MET A 129 -0.60 19.57 -9.17
N LEU A 130 -0.29 20.84 -9.50
CA LEU A 130 -1.18 21.96 -9.21
C LEU A 130 -2.51 21.84 -9.96
N ASN A 131 -2.47 21.42 -11.23
CA ASN A 131 -3.68 21.17 -12.01
C ASN A 131 -4.52 20.02 -11.40
N LEU A 132 -3.87 18.95 -10.97
CA LEU A 132 -4.54 17.85 -10.27
C LEU A 132 -5.19 18.33 -8.96
N CYS A 133 -4.50 19.15 -8.18
CA CYS A 133 -5.08 19.73 -6.96
C CYS A 133 -6.31 20.60 -7.27
N PHE A 134 -6.21 21.46 -8.29
CA PHE A 134 -7.33 22.28 -8.73
C PHE A 134 -8.52 21.43 -9.20
N GLU A 135 -8.28 20.34 -9.94
CA GLU A 135 -9.34 19.41 -10.33
C GLU A 135 -9.99 18.73 -9.12
N ILE A 136 -9.19 18.28 -8.15
CA ILE A 136 -9.67 17.69 -6.89
C ILE A 136 -10.55 18.70 -6.14
N ASP A 137 -10.10 19.96 -6.00
CA ASP A 137 -10.86 21.01 -5.32
C ASP A 137 -12.20 21.31 -6.02
N GLN A 138 -12.22 21.29 -7.35
CA GLN A 138 -13.47 21.41 -8.11
C GLN A 138 -14.41 20.23 -7.86
N LYS A 139 -13.88 19.00 -7.82
CA LYS A 139 -14.65 17.78 -7.53
C LYS A 139 -15.19 17.80 -6.10
N ILE A 140 -14.44 18.30 -5.14
CA ILE A 140 -14.92 18.51 -3.76
C ILE A 140 -16.05 19.54 -3.75
N THR A 141 -15.89 20.67 -4.44
CA THR A 141 -16.90 21.73 -4.50
C THR A 141 -18.21 21.26 -5.14
N ARG A 142 -18.12 20.37 -6.14
CA ARG A 142 -19.28 19.75 -6.80
C ARG A 142 -19.91 18.60 -6.00
N GLY A 143 -19.29 18.20 -4.88
CA GLY A 143 -19.72 17.06 -4.07
C GLY A 143 -19.41 15.70 -4.70
N GLU A 144 -18.58 15.65 -5.74
CA GLU A 144 -18.11 14.39 -6.34
C GLU A 144 -17.10 13.69 -5.42
N PHE A 145 -16.23 14.47 -4.76
CA PHE A 145 -15.27 13.98 -3.77
C PHE A 145 -15.62 14.52 -2.38
N PRO A 146 -15.37 13.77 -1.30
CA PRO A 146 -15.55 14.29 0.04
C PRO A 146 -14.45 15.29 0.41
N SER A 147 -14.78 16.26 1.27
CA SER A 147 -13.80 17.20 1.80
C SER A 147 -12.88 16.50 2.81
N ILE A 148 -11.62 16.31 2.44
CA ILE A 148 -10.59 15.63 3.24
C ILE A 148 -9.33 16.50 3.30
N ASN A 149 -8.65 16.49 4.44
CA ASN A 149 -7.32 17.09 4.54
C ASN A 149 -6.33 16.26 3.72
N TYR A 150 -5.90 16.82 2.59
CA TYR A 150 -4.90 16.21 1.73
C TYR A 150 -3.70 17.12 1.51
N SER A 151 -2.55 16.51 1.24
CA SER A 151 -1.34 17.20 0.78
C SER A 151 -0.68 16.39 -0.31
N TYR A 152 0.31 16.95 -1.00
CA TYR A 152 1.07 16.23 -2.02
C TYR A 152 2.58 16.23 -1.77
N SER A 153 3.30 15.34 -2.43
CA SER A 153 4.77 15.28 -2.50
C SER A 153 5.20 14.90 -3.91
N LEU A 154 6.30 15.50 -4.37
CA LEU A 154 7.00 15.12 -5.58
C LEU A 154 8.33 14.50 -5.19
N ARG A 155 8.67 13.36 -5.79
CA ARG A 155 9.96 12.69 -5.63
C ARG A 155 10.58 12.44 -6.99
N GLU A 156 11.89 12.30 -7.07
CA GLU A 156 12.60 11.88 -8.29
C GLU A 156 13.20 10.50 -8.06
N GLY A 157 13.06 9.60 -9.05
CA GLY A 157 13.62 8.25 -8.91
C GLY A 157 12.99 7.23 -9.85
N ILE A 158 13.25 5.95 -9.57
CA ILE A 158 12.52 4.83 -10.18
C ILE A 158 11.18 4.72 -9.44
N VAL A 159 10.07 4.68 -10.19
CA VAL A 159 8.72 4.94 -9.63
C VAL A 159 8.33 3.96 -8.53
N ASP A 160 8.43 2.66 -8.80
CA ASP A 160 8.10 1.61 -7.84
C ASP A 160 9.04 1.60 -6.63
N GLU A 161 10.34 1.77 -6.85
CA GLU A 161 11.34 1.85 -5.78
C GLU A 161 11.09 3.04 -4.85
N GLU A 162 10.88 4.23 -5.41
CA GLU A 162 10.67 5.46 -4.64
C GLU A 162 9.32 5.47 -3.93
N VAL A 163 8.26 4.89 -4.52
CA VAL A 163 7.01 4.64 -3.80
C VAL A 163 7.27 3.72 -2.60
N CYS A 164 8.06 2.66 -2.78
CA CYS A 164 8.43 1.74 -1.72
C CYS A 164 9.29 2.39 -0.62
N VAL A 165 10.17 3.33 -0.97
CA VAL A 165 10.93 4.17 -0.01
C VAL A 165 9.99 5.10 0.74
N PHE A 166 9.15 5.86 0.03
CA PHE A 166 8.22 6.82 0.63
C PHE A 166 7.20 6.15 1.56
N VAL A 167 6.74 4.93 1.23
CA VAL A 167 5.90 4.13 2.14
C VAL A 167 6.60 3.84 3.47
N LYS A 168 7.91 3.61 3.48
CA LYS A 168 8.67 3.40 4.73
C LYS A 168 8.86 4.70 5.51
N GLU A 169 9.10 5.81 4.81
CA GLU A 169 9.29 7.13 5.42
C GLU A 169 7.99 7.69 6.02
N TYR A 170 6.88 7.58 5.28
CA TYR A 170 5.59 8.16 5.63
C TYR A 170 4.72 7.24 6.50
N ASP A 171 5.05 5.94 6.57
CA ASP A 171 4.29 4.88 7.26
C ASP A 171 2.76 5.01 7.10
N PRO A 172 2.23 4.94 5.85
CA PRO A 172 0.81 4.98 5.62
C PRO A 172 0.15 3.64 5.99
N HIS A 173 -1.12 3.70 6.39
CA HIS A 173 -1.93 2.53 6.70
C HIS A 173 -2.34 1.76 5.44
N MET A 174 -2.43 2.47 4.31
CA MET A 174 -2.80 1.92 3.00
C MET A 174 -2.21 2.76 1.88
N LEU A 175 -1.86 2.11 0.78
CA LEU A 175 -1.54 2.73 -0.50
C LEU A 175 -2.71 2.53 -1.48
N VAL A 176 -3.10 3.57 -2.21
CA VAL A 176 -4.10 3.51 -3.27
C VAL A 176 -3.44 3.86 -4.60
N ILE A 177 -3.70 3.07 -5.63
CA ILE A 177 -3.14 3.28 -6.98
C ILE A 177 -4.19 3.04 -8.06
N GLY A 178 -4.00 3.68 -9.21
CA GLY A 178 -4.70 3.28 -10.44
C GLY A 178 -4.15 1.96 -10.99
N THR A 179 -4.94 1.21 -11.74
CA THR A 179 -4.50 -0.06 -12.33
C THR A 179 -3.70 0.10 -13.62
N LYS A 180 -3.80 1.25 -14.28
CA LYS A 180 -3.06 1.59 -15.51
C LYS A 180 -2.58 3.04 -15.46
N GLY A 181 -1.64 3.37 -16.33
CA GLY A 181 -1.09 4.71 -16.45
C GLY A 181 -1.43 5.46 -17.74
N PHE A 182 -0.87 6.66 -17.90
CA PHE A 182 -1.08 7.57 -19.04
C PHE A 182 -0.67 6.99 -20.40
N ASP A 183 0.43 6.21 -20.44
CA ASP A 183 1.02 5.68 -21.69
C ASP A 183 0.46 4.29 -22.08
N GLU A 184 -0.51 3.77 -21.34
CA GLU A 184 -0.99 2.41 -21.52
C GLU A 184 -2.22 2.37 -22.42
N SER A 185 -2.05 1.78 -23.61
CA SER A 185 -3.15 1.43 -24.52
C SER A 185 -4.27 0.68 -23.78
N ASP A 186 -5.51 0.81 -24.24
CA ASP A 186 -6.68 0.13 -23.64
C ASP A 186 -6.71 -1.39 -23.92
N THR A 187 -5.55 -2.03 -23.99
CA THR A 187 -5.32 -3.44 -24.33
C THR A 187 -5.70 -4.42 -23.21
N GLY A 188 -6.44 -3.95 -22.18
CA GLY A 188 -6.86 -4.82 -21.07
C GLY A 188 -5.71 -5.43 -20.27
N ILE A 189 -4.59 -4.72 -20.10
CA ILE A 189 -3.43 -5.16 -19.29
C ILE A 189 -3.22 -4.16 -18.14
N ILE A 190 -2.98 -4.66 -16.91
CA ILE A 190 -2.55 -3.82 -15.77
C ILE A 190 -1.18 -3.21 -16.07
N GLY A 191 -0.99 -1.97 -15.62
CA GLY A 191 0.28 -1.32 -15.82
C GLY A 191 1.44 -1.97 -15.11
N GLY A 192 2.61 -1.94 -15.77
CA GLY A 192 3.84 -2.55 -15.24
C GLY A 192 4.18 -1.99 -13.87
N VAL A 193 4.22 -0.65 -13.78
CA VAL A 193 4.52 0.08 -12.55
C VAL A 193 3.51 -0.24 -11.43
N ALA A 194 2.21 -0.35 -11.74
CA ALA A 194 1.19 -0.68 -10.75
C ALA A 194 1.39 -2.10 -10.19
N ALA A 195 1.72 -3.06 -11.05
CA ALA A 195 2.03 -4.42 -10.63
C ALA A 195 3.29 -4.48 -9.75
N ASP A 196 4.33 -3.75 -10.14
CA ASP A 196 5.61 -3.71 -9.42
C ASP A 196 5.44 -3.06 -8.03
N ILE A 197 4.65 -1.98 -7.92
CA ILE A 197 4.28 -1.35 -6.64
C ILE A 197 3.51 -2.33 -5.74
N ILE A 198 2.52 -3.05 -6.29
CA ILE A 198 1.77 -4.07 -5.54
C ILE A 198 2.73 -5.14 -5.00
N GLU A 199 3.73 -5.53 -5.78
CA GLU A 199 4.69 -6.55 -5.39
C GLU A 199 5.72 -6.05 -4.36
N CYS A 200 6.28 -4.84 -4.52
CA CYS A 200 7.36 -4.34 -3.66
C CYS A 200 6.87 -3.80 -2.30
N THR A 201 5.64 -3.31 -2.21
CA THR A 201 5.15 -2.64 -1.00
C THR A 201 4.83 -3.63 0.13
N ASN A 202 4.86 -3.16 1.38
CA ASN A 202 4.71 -4.01 2.58
C ASN A 202 3.44 -3.73 3.39
N ILE A 203 2.55 -2.91 2.84
CA ILE A 203 1.28 -2.45 3.42
C ILE A 203 0.10 -2.86 2.52
N PRO A 204 -1.15 -2.77 2.99
CA PRO A 204 -2.31 -2.93 2.14
C PRO A 204 -2.28 -2.01 0.91
N VAL A 205 -2.60 -2.55 -0.27
CA VAL A 205 -2.69 -1.79 -1.53
C VAL A 205 -4.08 -1.93 -2.13
N LEU A 206 -4.73 -0.82 -2.39
CA LEU A 206 -6.00 -0.75 -3.10
C LEU A 206 -5.74 -0.32 -4.55
N ALA A 207 -5.95 -1.23 -5.49
CA ALA A 207 -5.80 -0.96 -6.91
C ALA A 207 -7.18 -0.71 -7.53
N VAL A 208 -7.36 0.46 -8.14
CA VAL A 208 -8.65 0.98 -8.58
C VAL A 208 -8.70 1.05 -10.12
N PRO A 209 -9.51 0.21 -10.78
CA PRO A 209 -9.76 0.30 -12.22
C PRO A 209 -10.56 1.56 -12.58
N LEU A 210 -10.41 2.07 -13.81
CA LEU A 210 -11.13 3.27 -14.27
C LEU A 210 -12.66 3.08 -14.25
N ASN A 211 -13.13 1.94 -14.74
CA ASN A 211 -14.56 1.64 -14.89
C ASN A 211 -15.13 0.87 -13.70
N SER A 212 -14.53 1.05 -12.52
CA SER A 212 -14.94 0.26 -11.37
C SER A 212 -16.41 0.47 -10.98
N PRO A 213 -17.16 -0.62 -10.67
CA PRO A 213 -18.54 -0.50 -10.20
C PRO A 213 -18.65 0.08 -8.80
N LEU A 214 -17.57 0.03 -8.01
CA LEU A 214 -17.50 0.66 -6.69
C LEU A 214 -17.03 2.10 -6.85
N LYS A 215 -17.99 3.04 -6.81
CA LYS A 215 -17.69 4.48 -6.85
C LYS A 215 -17.55 5.07 -5.45
N ASP A 216 -18.48 4.75 -4.55
CA ASP A 216 -18.41 5.12 -3.14
C ASP A 216 -18.21 3.87 -2.28
N PHE A 217 -17.25 3.92 -1.36
CA PHE A 217 -16.98 2.84 -0.41
C PHE A 217 -18.12 2.62 0.61
N SER A 218 -19.03 3.58 0.80
CA SER A 218 -20.24 3.36 1.60
C SER A 218 -21.18 2.34 0.97
N ASP A 219 -21.10 2.14 -0.35
CA ASP A 219 -22.00 1.27 -1.13
C ASP A 219 -21.43 -0.13 -1.34
N ILE A 220 -20.31 -0.45 -0.68
CA ILE A 220 -19.74 -1.78 -0.69
C ILE A 220 -20.68 -2.77 0.03
N ASN A 221 -21.18 -3.72 -0.73
CA ASN A 221 -22.15 -4.72 -0.28
C ASN A 221 -21.69 -6.15 -0.56
N HIS A 222 -20.85 -6.38 -1.59
CA HIS A 222 -20.31 -7.71 -1.88
C HIS A 222 -18.79 -7.71 -2.08
N ILE A 223 -18.10 -8.49 -1.23
CA ILE A 223 -16.67 -8.73 -1.27
C ILE A 223 -16.41 -10.21 -1.50
N ALA A 224 -15.52 -10.53 -2.43
CA ALA A 224 -14.91 -11.85 -2.50
C ALA A 224 -13.54 -11.77 -1.83
N PHE A 225 -13.29 -12.65 -0.85
CA PHE A 225 -12.00 -12.80 -0.20
C PHE A 225 -11.36 -14.10 -0.67
N LEU A 226 -10.41 -13.99 -1.60
CA LEU A 226 -9.69 -15.14 -2.14
C LEU A 226 -8.71 -15.67 -1.09
N THR A 227 -8.90 -16.93 -0.71
CA THR A 227 -8.25 -17.50 0.48
C THR A 227 -7.86 -18.96 0.27
N ASN A 228 -6.76 -19.37 0.87
CA ASN A 228 -6.42 -20.78 1.13
C ASN A 228 -6.79 -21.20 2.55
N LEU A 229 -7.45 -20.31 3.30
CA LEU A 229 -7.86 -20.47 4.70
C LEU A 229 -6.68 -20.87 5.61
N ASP A 230 -5.50 -20.30 5.34
CA ASP A 230 -4.34 -20.44 6.22
C ASP A 230 -4.34 -19.35 7.33
N GLU A 231 -3.40 -19.45 8.27
CA GLU A 231 -3.29 -18.49 9.39
C GLU A 231 -3.07 -17.03 8.92
N ARG A 232 -2.40 -16.82 7.78
CA ARG A 232 -2.17 -15.47 7.24
C ARG A 232 -3.42 -14.91 6.59
N ASP A 233 -4.24 -15.78 6.02
CA ASP A 233 -5.55 -15.40 5.51
C ASP A 233 -6.47 -14.96 6.65
N TYR A 234 -6.38 -15.58 7.83
CA TYR A 234 -7.05 -15.06 9.03
C TYR A 234 -6.61 -13.62 9.36
N PHE A 235 -5.30 -13.35 9.46
CA PHE A 235 -4.81 -11.98 9.72
C PHE A 235 -5.18 -10.98 8.61
N SER A 236 -5.22 -11.44 7.36
CA SER A 236 -5.69 -10.62 6.24
C SER A 236 -7.19 -10.34 6.36
N PHE A 237 -8.01 -11.33 6.71
CA PHE A 237 -9.44 -11.12 6.95
C PHE A 237 -9.69 -10.14 8.10
N VAL A 238 -8.93 -10.25 9.20
CA VAL A 238 -8.95 -9.26 10.29
C VAL A 238 -8.58 -7.86 9.78
N SER A 239 -7.58 -7.76 8.90
CA SER A 239 -7.20 -6.48 8.29
C SER A 239 -8.30 -5.91 7.39
N LEU A 240 -8.93 -6.75 6.57
CA LEU A 240 -10.07 -6.38 5.71
C LEU A 240 -11.22 -5.81 6.55
N THR A 241 -11.64 -6.53 7.58
CA THR A 241 -12.74 -6.12 8.45
C THR A 241 -12.41 -4.85 9.24
N HIS A 242 -11.16 -4.68 9.69
CA HIS A 242 -10.72 -3.44 10.33
C HIS A 242 -10.70 -2.25 9.36
N ILE A 243 -10.31 -2.43 8.10
CA ILE A 243 -10.39 -1.39 7.06
C ILE A 243 -11.85 -0.98 6.84
N LEU A 244 -12.76 -1.96 6.79
CA LEU A 244 -14.17 -1.77 6.46
C LEU A 244 -15.10 -1.63 7.67
N GLN A 245 -14.55 -1.43 8.86
CA GLN A 245 -15.30 -1.36 10.13
C GLN A 245 -16.41 -0.29 10.15
N PHE A 246 -16.33 0.69 9.24
CA PHE A 246 -17.32 1.76 9.08
C PHE A 246 -18.62 1.28 8.43
N LYS A 247 -18.62 0.12 7.77
CA LYS A 247 -19.77 -0.45 7.06
C LYS A 247 -20.20 -1.75 7.73
N LYS A 248 -21.51 -1.96 7.85
CA LYS A 248 -22.12 -3.21 8.33
C LYS A 248 -22.88 -3.90 7.21
N ASP A 249 -23.30 -5.14 7.46
CA ASP A 249 -24.17 -5.93 6.59
C ASP A 249 -23.58 -6.28 5.21
N ILE A 250 -22.26 -6.23 5.08
CA ILE A 250 -21.52 -6.65 3.89
C ILE A 250 -21.65 -8.18 3.72
N LYS A 251 -21.95 -8.63 2.49
CA LYS A 251 -21.74 -10.02 2.05
C LYS A 251 -20.25 -10.23 1.79
N ILE A 252 -19.62 -11.12 2.54
CA ILE A 252 -18.21 -11.48 2.37
C ILE A 252 -18.14 -12.96 2.00
N THR A 253 -17.86 -13.26 0.74
CA THR A 253 -17.67 -14.63 0.28
C THR A 253 -16.20 -15.02 0.41
N LEU A 254 -15.89 -15.94 1.32
CA LEU A 254 -14.62 -16.64 1.41
C LEU A 254 -14.52 -17.58 0.19
N LEU A 255 -13.76 -17.15 -0.81
CA LEU A 255 -13.63 -17.84 -2.09
C LEU A 255 -12.36 -18.70 -2.06
N HIS A 256 -12.54 -20.02 -2.12
CA HIS A 256 -11.45 -20.98 -2.24
C HIS A 256 -11.46 -21.65 -3.61
N VAL A 257 -10.30 -21.72 -4.26
CA VAL A 257 -10.13 -22.42 -5.54
C VAL A 257 -9.25 -23.64 -5.33
N ASN A 258 -9.85 -24.82 -5.46
CA ASN A 258 -9.15 -26.09 -5.38
C ASN A 258 -8.61 -26.50 -6.76
N LEU A 259 -7.28 -26.64 -6.84
CA LEU A 259 -6.58 -27.11 -8.03
C LEU A 259 -6.28 -28.63 -8.01
N ASN A 260 -6.23 -29.30 -6.85
CA ASN A 260 -6.14 -30.77 -6.79
C ASN A 260 -7.04 -31.34 -5.68
N SER A 261 -7.98 -32.19 -6.09
CA SER A 261 -8.97 -32.84 -5.22
C SER A 261 -8.41 -33.70 -4.07
N GLN A 262 -7.18 -34.24 -4.17
CA GLN A 262 -6.68 -35.23 -3.21
C GLN A 262 -6.14 -34.68 -1.87
N LYS A 263 -5.62 -33.44 -1.82
CA LYS A 263 -5.07 -32.87 -0.56
C LYS A 263 -6.14 -32.29 0.37
N GLU A 264 -7.37 -32.16 -0.12
CA GLU A 264 -8.38 -31.35 0.56
C GLU A 264 -9.22 -32.12 1.59
N LEU A 265 -9.37 -33.43 1.44
CA LEU A 265 -10.07 -34.25 2.44
C LEU A 265 -9.40 -34.17 3.82
N GLU A 266 -8.08 -33.95 3.87
CA GLU A 266 -7.31 -33.96 5.11
C GLU A 266 -7.46 -32.67 5.95
N ARG A 267 -7.97 -31.57 5.37
CA ARG A 267 -8.03 -30.25 6.05
C ARG A 267 -9.44 -29.68 6.22
N GLN A 268 -10.48 -30.46 5.92
CA GLN A 268 -11.87 -29.98 5.97
C GLN A 268 -12.26 -29.47 7.36
N ASP A 269 -11.81 -30.14 8.43
CA ASP A 269 -12.12 -29.74 9.81
C ASP A 269 -11.44 -28.41 10.18
N GLU A 270 -10.18 -28.20 9.78
CA GLU A 270 -9.48 -26.93 9.97
C GLU A 270 -10.20 -25.77 9.27
N PHE A 271 -10.66 -25.99 8.03
CA PHE A 271 -11.40 -25.01 7.25
C PHE A 271 -12.75 -24.66 7.89
N HIS A 272 -13.54 -25.66 8.27
CA HIS A 272 -14.82 -25.43 8.93
C HIS A 272 -14.65 -24.69 10.26
N ALA A 273 -13.62 -25.03 11.05
CA ALA A 273 -13.32 -24.34 12.29
C ALA A 273 -12.97 -22.86 12.04
N MET A 274 -12.11 -22.56 11.06
CA MET A 274 -11.75 -21.19 10.70
C MET A 274 -12.97 -20.37 10.26
N ILE A 275 -13.80 -20.92 9.36
CA ILE A 275 -15.02 -20.25 8.88
C ILE A 275 -15.96 -19.95 10.05
N LYS A 276 -16.13 -20.91 10.97
CA LYS A 276 -16.96 -20.73 12.17
C LYS A 276 -16.43 -19.59 13.04
N ILE A 277 -15.13 -19.57 13.32
CA ILE A 277 -14.48 -18.50 14.10
C ILE A 277 -14.72 -17.13 13.46
N LEU A 278 -14.56 -17.03 12.14
CA LEU A 278 -14.79 -15.77 11.41
C LEU A 278 -16.26 -15.32 11.52
N LYS A 279 -17.22 -16.24 11.39
CA LYS A 279 -18.65 -15.93 11.58
C LYS A 279 -18.98 -15.45 12.98
N GLU A 280 -18.41 -16.10 13.99
CA GLU A 280 -18.64 -15.76 15.40
C GLU A 280 -18.02 -14.42 15.79
N ASN A 281 -16.83 -14.10 15.25
CA ASN A 281 -16.12 -12.86 15.55
C ASN A 281 -16.67 -11.63 14.81
N TYR A 282 -17.35 -11.83 13.67
CA TYR A 282 -17.85 -10.75 12.83
C TYR A 282 -19.34 -10.93 12.48
N PRO A 283 -20.24 -10.99 13.49
CA PRO A 283 -21.67 -11.26 13.28
C PRO A 283 -22.41 -10.11 12.58
N CYS A 284 -21.78 -8.94 12.43
CA CYS A 284 -22.31 -7.81 11.67
C CYS A 284 -22.17 -7.96 10.14
N HIS A 285 -21.62 -9.08 9.65
CA HIS A 285 -21.43 -9.36 8.23
C HIS A 285 -22.01 -10.72 7.84
N HIS A 286 -22.45 -10.84 6.60
CA HIS A 286 -22.91 -12.09 6.02
C HIS A 286 -21.70 -12.81 5.41
N ILE A 287 -21.06 -13.66 6.22
CA ILE A 287 -19.87 -14.40 5.79
C ILE A 287 -20.32 -15.74 5.18
N ASP A 288 -19.98 -15.97 3.92
CA ASP A 288 -20.26 -17.22 3.22
C ASP A 288 -18.97 -17.87 2.74
N TYR A 289 -19.04 -19.15 2.40
CA TYR A 289 -17.91 -19.90 1.85
C TYR A 289 -18.27 -20.50 0.50
N LYS A 290 -17.39 -20.35 -0.48
CA LYS A 290 -17.55 -20.93 -1.82
C LYS A 290 -16.28 -21.65 -2.22
N LEU A 291 -16.41 -22.96 -2.48
CA LEU A 291 -15.40 -23.78 -3.12
C LEU A 291 -15.62 -23.82 -4.63
N ILE A 292 -14.56 -23.57 -5.40
CA ILE A 292 -14.53 -23.77 -6.84
C ILE A 292 -13.45 -24.81 -7.16
N ASN A 293 -13.86 -25.92 -7.78
CA ASN A 293 -12.92 -26.90 -8.32
C ASN A 293 -12.56 -26.49 -9.75
N ALA A 294 -11.28 -26.28 -10.04
CA ALA A 294 -10.84 -25.85 -11.37
C ALA A 294 -9.39 -26.25 -11.64
N GLU A 295 -9.00 -26.26 -12.92
CA GLU A 295 -7.62 -26.53 -13.35
C GLU A 295 -6.70 -25.30 -13.22
N ASN A 296 -7.30 -24.11 -13.13
CA ASN A 296 -6.61 -22.84 -12.96
C ASN A 296 -7.45 -21.91 -12.08
N ILE A 297 -6.88 -20.75 -11.73
CA ILE A 297 -7.48 -19.82 -10.77
C ILE A 297 -8.13 -18.62 -11.43
N ILE A 298 -7.54 -18.16 -12.53
CA ILE A 298 -7.86 -16.85 -13.07
C ILE A 298 -9.26 -16.85 -13.64
N GLU A 299 -9.54 -17.77 -14.56
CA GLU A 299 -10.82 -17.84 -15.25
C GLU A 299 -12.00 -18.09 -14.28
N PRO A 300 -11.94 -19.04 -13.33
CA PRO A 300 -13.04 -19.24 -12.40
C PRO A 300 -13.26 -18.08 -11.41
N VAL A 301 -12.19 -17.43 -10.94
CA VAL A 301 -12.31 -16.25 -10.07
C VAL A 301 -12.95 -15.10 -10.82
N LEU A 302 -12.54 -14.85 -12.07
CA LEU A 302 -13.14 -13.81 -12.91
C LEU A 302 -14.61 -14.08 -13.21
N ASN A 303 -14.96 -15.33 -13.52
CA ASN A 303 -16.35 -15.72 -13.74
C ASN A 303 -17.18 -15.48 -12.48
N PHE A 304 -16.70 -15.93 -11.32
CA PHE A 304 -17.38 -15.70 -10.04
C PHE A 304 -17.57 -14.20 -9.75
N VAL A 305 -16.52 -13.40 -9.92
CA VAL A 305 -16.56 -11.95 -9.70
C VAL A 305 -17.62 -11.28 -10.58
N SER A 306 -17.71 -11.68 -11.85
CA SER A 306 -18.70 -11.16 -12.80
C SER A 306 -20.13 -11.63 -12.48
N GLU A 307 -20.33 -12.94 -12.32
CA GLU A 307 -21.65 -13.54 -12.09
C GLU A 307 -22.28 -13.08 -10.78
N GLU A 308 -21.49 -13.01 -9.72
CA GLU A 308 -21.95 -12.61 -8.39
C GLU A 308 -21.83 -11.10 -8.13
N LYS A 309 -21.45 -10.33 -9.15
CA LYS A 309 -21.32 -8.86 -9.10
C LYS A 309 -20.49 -8.38 -7.90
N VAL A 310 -19.33 -9.01 -7.72
CA VAL A 310 -18.40 -8.65 -6.65
C VAL A 310 -17.87 -7.24 -6.89
N GLN A 311 -17.95 -6.38 -5.89
CA GLN A 311 -17.50 -4.98 -5.99
C GLN A 311 -16.04 -4.81 -5.57
N LEU A 312 -15.58 -5.66 -4.65
CA LEU A 312 -14.19 -5.69 -4.16
C LEU A 312 -13.70 -7.13 -4.12
N LEU A 313 -12.59 -7.40 -4.80
CA LEU A 313 -11.84 -8.64 -4.64
C LEU A 313 -10.68 -8.39 -3.69
N SER A 314 -10.63 -9.11 -2.58
CA SER A 314 -9.56 -9.04 -1.60
C SER A 314 -8.71 -10.30 -1.62
N LEU A 315 -7.39 -10.15 -1.51
CA LEU A 315 -6.44 -11.27 -1.51
C LEU A 315 -5.16 -10.91 -0.74
N ASN A 316 -4.32 -11.89 -0.41
CA ASN A 316 -3.06 -11.70 0.31
C ASN A 316 -1.83 -11.89 -0.61
N THR A 317 -0.82 -11.01 -0.54
CA THR A 317 0.38 -11.05 -1.40
C THR A 317 1.69 -11.55 -0.82
N GLN A 318 1.83 -11.76 0.50
CA GLN A 318 3.18 -11.97 1.04
C GLN A 318 3.79 -13.35 0.72
N ARG A 319 5.04 -13.32 0.23
CA ARG A 319 5.87 -14.50 -0.08
C ARG A 319 6.38 -15.19 1.20
N ARG A 320 6.02 -16.47 1.40
CA ARG A 320 7.02 -17.57 1.51
C ARG A 320 6.40 -18.96 1.39
N ASN A 321 7.20 -19.82 0.76
CA ASN A 321 7.05 -21.24 0.41
C ASN A 321 6.25 -21.49 -0.88
N LEU A 322 7.03 -21.82 -1.91
CA LEU A 322 6.67 -22.17 -3.28
C LEU A 322 5.75 -23.40 -3.38
N PHE A 323 4.59 -23.41 -2.72
CA PHE A 323 3.54 -24.43 -2.85
C PHE A 323 2.11 -23.91 -2.58
N SER A 324 1.90 -22.63 -2.27
CA SER A 324 0.53 -22.07 -2.23
C SER A 324 0.06 -21.82 -3.65
N ARG A 325 -0.75 -22.75 -4.16
CA ARG A 325 -1.25 -22.80 -5.55
C ARG A 325 -2.07 -21.59 -5.99
N VAL A 326 -2.47 -20.70 -5.07
CA VAL A 326 -3.29 -19.53 -5.36
C VAL A 326 -2.56 -18.21 -5.55
N PHE A 327 -1.25 -18.15 -5.30
CA PHE A 327 -0.66 -16.82 -5.16
C PHE A 327 0.67 -16.60 -5.88
N MET A 328 0.58 -15.84 -6.97
CA MET A 328 1.69 -15.25 -7.71
C MET A 328 1.31 -13.81 -8.08
N PRO A 329 2.28 -12.88 -8.21
CA PRO A 329 2.08 -11.57 -8.86
C PRO A 329 1.30 -11.68 -10.18
N SER A 330 1.44 -12.79 -10.91
CA SER A 330 0.70 -13.11 -12.13
C SER A 330 -0.83 -13.26 -11.94
N VAL A 331 -1.32 -13.69 -10.77
CA VAL A 331 -2.76 -13.83 -10.49
C VAL A 331 -3.41 -12.47 -10.33
N SER A 332 -2.92 -11.67 -9.39
CA SER A 332 -3.38 -10.28 -9.17
C SER A 332 -3.26 -9.45 -10.46
N ARG A 333 -2.14 -9.61 -11.18
CA ARG A 333 -1.89 -8.96 -12.47
C ARG A 333 -2.92 -9.35 -13.53
N ARG A 334 -3.20 -10.65 -13.71
CA ARG A 334 -4.18 -11.12 -14.70
C ARG A 334 -5.61 -10.77 -14.32
N ILE A 335 -5.94 -10.76 -13.03
CA ILE A 335 -7.28 -10.36 -12.58
C ILE A 335 -7.52 -8.87 -12.82
N LEU A 336 -6.58 -8.01 -12.42
CA LEU A 336 -6.67 -6.55 -12.66
C LEU A 336 -6.63 -6.18 -14.14
N SER A 337 -6.03 -7.03 -14.97
CA SER A 337 -6.01 -6.86 -16.43
C SER A 337 -7.39 -7.12 -17.05
N LYS A 338 -8.13 -8.11 -16.52
CA LYS A 338 -9.36 -8.63 -17.13
C LYS A 338 -10.65 -8.22 -16.39
N SER A 339 -10.56 -7.43 -15.32
CA SER A 339 -11.70 -7.04 -14.49
C SER A 339 -11.65 -5.58 -14.07
N ASP A 340 -12.81 -4.94 -14.10
CA ASP A 340 -13.02 -3.60 -13.54
C ASP A 340 -13.30 -3.62 -12.02
N THR A 341 -13.19 -4.78 -11.38
CA THR A 341 -13.38 -4.90 -9.92
C THR A 341 -12.21 -4.31 -9.15
N VAL A 342 -12.48 -3.54 -8.09
CA VAL A 342 -11.42 -3.04 -7.20
C VAL A 342 -10.68 -4.21 -6.57
N LEU A 343 -9.35 -4.14 -6.55
CA LEU A 343 -8.52 -5.14 -5.88
C LEU A 343 -7.95 -4.58 -4.58
N LEU A 344 -8.23 -5.24 -3.45
CA LEU A 344 -7.54 -5.00 -2.19
C LEU A 344 -6.52 -6.10 -1.93
N VAL A 345 -5.25 -5.70 -1.96
CA VAL A 345 -4.11 -6.56 -1.68
C VAL A 345 -3.68 -6.38 -0.23
N LEU A 346 -3.74 -7.45 0.55
CA LEU A 346 -3.39 -7.51 1.96
C LEU A 346 -2.06 -8.25 2.14
N ARG A 347 -1.49 -8.16 3.36
CA ARG A 347 -0.13 -8.64 3.64
C ARG A 347 -0.06 -9.76 4.67
N GLY A 348 -1.17 -10.19 5.25
CA GLY A 348 -1.21 -11.28 6.24
C GLY A 348 -0.34 -11.06 7.47
N LYS A 349 -0.03 -9.80 7.81
CA LYS A 349 0.69 -9.46 9.05
C LYS A 349 -0.32 -9.25 10.15
N ARG A 350 0.01 -9.72 11.35
CA ARG A 350 -0.69 -9.31 12.57
C ARG A 350 -0.69 -7.78 12.64
N LEU A 351 -1.85 -7.18 12.88
CA LEU A 351 -1.97 -5.73 13.08
C LEU A 351 -0.99 -5.34 14.19
N ARG A 352 -0.22 -4.26 13.99
CA ARG A 352 0.69 -3.76 15.03
C ARG A 352 -0.19 -3.39 16.24
N ASP A 353 0.15 -3.88 17.43
CA ASP A 353 -0.56 -3.66 18.71
C ASP A 353 -0.58 -2.19 19.17
N ASN A 354 -0.37 -1.22 18.27
CA ASN A 354 -0.43 0.22 18.58
C ASN A 354 -1.85 0.77 18.69
N THR A 355 -2.89 -0.07 18.59
CA THR A 355 -4.20 0.21 19.17
C THR A 355 -4.11 0.02 20.69
N ARG A 356 -3.40 0.93 21.36
CA ARG A 356 -3.72 1.19 22.77
C ARG A 356 -5.10 1.85 22.78
N LEU A 357 -6.02 1.20 23.48
CA LEU A 357 -7.34 1.72 23.88
C LEU A 357 -7.28 3.18 24.31
#